data_AF-A0A1S0TPT3-F1
#
_entry.id   AF-A0A1S0TPT3-F1
#
_cell.length_a   1.000
_cell.length_b   1.000
_cell.length_c   1.000
_cell.angle_alpha   90.00
_cell.angle_beta   90.00
_cell.angle_gamma   90.00
#
_symmetry.space_group_name_H-M   'P 1'
#
loop_
_entity.id
_entity.type
_entity.pdbx_description
1 polymer ?
#
loop_
_entity_poly.entity_id
_entity_poly.type
_entity_poly.pdbx_seq_one_letter_code
_entity_poly.pdbx_strand_id
1 'polypeptide(L)'
;MATRTEEEKRRDASSFVTNFKDHLTYSDSSKEWRWDAEFAFFVLKQCIISRILIIIIQFVMNVAITDYPTDAFQGVPVPQEELSHADRWIRIAFGGLTKWDAVHFLHIAQYGYTYENNLAFFPLFPTLIYSFTLIWSWALPFVHFSTAIILTAVTVNFIAFTLCGQLLYALLLMLTKSKKLALLACLVFTFNPASVFFSAVYSESVYMLLTFCGMFTLYADSSLSFVRYIIAALFFSFAFATRANGVFNFGYILFQLTVETVYSMTLHKFIWERDCGIVLLKV
;
A
#
# COMPACT_ATOMS: atom_id res chain seq x y z
N MET A 1 57.75 -2.45 43.12
CA MET A 1 57.66 -2.90 41.70
C MET A 1 56.27 -3.41 41.29
N ALA A 2 55.30 -3.52 42.21
CA ALA A 2 53.94 -4.01 41.93
C ALA A 2 52.90 -2.91 41.61
N THR A 3 53.20 -1.63 41.86
CA THR A 3 52.26 -0.51 41.66
C THR A 3 52.23 0.05 40.23
N ARG A 4 53.29 -0.18 39.45
CA ARG A 4 53.40 0.36 38.07
C ARG A 4 52.57 -0.43 37.05
N THR A 5 52.40 -1.73 37.29
CA THR A 5 51.74 -2.68 36.39
C THR A 5 50.20 -2.61 36.46
N GLU A 6 49.63 -2.19 37.59
CA GLU A 6 48.17 -1.99 37.71
C GLU A 6 47.69 -0.68 37.09
N GLU A 7 48.53 0.37 37.10
CA GLU A 7 48.20 1.64 36.45
C GLU A 7 48.24 1.55 34.92
N GLU A 8 49.16 0.78 34.34
CA GLU A 8 49.18 0.53 32.88
C GLU A 8 47.95 -0.28 32.45
N LYS A 9 47.56 -1.30 33.22
CA LYS A 9 46.37 -2.12 32.94
C LYS A 9 45.07 -1.31 33.04
N ARG A 10 44.99 -0.33 33.96
CA ARG A 10 43.84 0.59 34.06
C ARG A 10 43.79 1.62 32.93
N ARG A 11 44.95 2.10 32.45
CA ARG A 11 45.02 3.01 31.29
C ARG A 11 44.61 2.31 29.99
N ASP A 12 45.02 1.07 29.78
CA ASP A 12 44.63 0.28 28.61
C ASP A 12 43.15 -0.13 28.63
N ALA A 13 42.60 -0.47 29.81
CA ALA A 13 41.16 -0.70 29.94
C ALA A 13 40.34 0.58 29.71
N SER A 14 40.83 1.73 30.20
CA SER A 14 40.18 3.02 29.97
C SER A 14 40.22 3.43 28.49
N SER A 15 41.35 3.24 27.80
CA SER A 15 41.50 3.56 26.37
C SER A 15 40.70 2.63 25.46
N PHE A 16 40.58 1.36 25.83
CA PHE A 16 39.74 0.39 25.12
C PHE A 16 38.24 0.70 25.31
N VAL A 17 37.82 1.10 26.52
CA VAL A 17 36.43 1.48 26.80
C VAL A 17 36.06 2.84 26.17
N THR A 18 37.00 3.78 26.04
CA THR A 18 36.77 5.02 25.29
C THR A 18 36.68 4.74 23.80
N ASN A 19 37.58 3.94 23.21
CA ASN A 19 37.46 3.53 21.80
C ASN A 19 36.17 2.73 21.51
N PHE A 20 35.70 1.90 22.44
CA PHE A 20 34.46 1.15 22.25
C PHE A 20 33.21 2.05 22.37
N LYS A 21 33.24 3.05 23.26
CA LYS A 21 32.19 4.07 23.33
C LYS A 21 32.20 4.96 22.08
N ASP A 22 33.37 5.39 21.62
CA ASP A 22 33.52 6.23 20.44
C ASP A 22 33.15 5.49 19.14
N HIS A 23 33.37 4.17 19.06
CA HIS A 23 32.87 3.34 17.96
C HIS A 23 31.35 3.08 18.01
N LEU A 24 30.71 3.16 19.18
CA LEU A 24 29.25 3.05 19.33
C LEU A 24 28.53 4.40 19.17
N THR A 25 29.22 5.52 19.38
CA THR A 25 28.66 6.87 19.19
C THR A 25 29.06 7.53 17.86
N TYR A 26 29.93 6.89 17.05
CA TYR A 26 30.28 7.31 15.69
C TYR A 26 29.74 6.37 14.60
N SER A 27 28.61 5.70 14.87
CA SER A 27 27.69 5.34 13.79
C SER A 27 26.76 6.53 13.61
N ASP A 28 26.83 7.15 12.45
CA ASP A 28 26.02 8.27 12.01
C ASP A 28 24.54 7.83 11.94
N SER A 29 23.88 7.69 13.09
CA SER A 29 22.48 7.23 13.22
C SER A 29 21.50 8.15 12.49
N SER A 30 21.96 9.35 12.13
CA SER A 30 21.26 10.30 11.27
C SER A 30 21.17 9.85 9.81
N LYS A 31 22.08 8.99 9.34
CA LYS A 31 22.12 8.48 7.95
C LYS A 31 21.37 7.17 7.74
N GLU A 32 21.18 6.38 8.79
CA GLU A 32 20.65 5.02 8.66
C GLU A 32 19.19 4.94 8.22
N TRP A 33 18.39 5.97 8.44
CA TRP A 33 16.95 5.98 8.11
C TRP A 33 16.56 7.00 7.04
N ARG A 34 17.54 7.64 6.37
CA ARG A 34 17.25 8.52 5.23
C ARG A 34 16.84 7.68 4.03
N TRP A 35 15.98 8.27 3.18
CA TRP A 35 15.59 7.68 1.91
C TRP A 35 16.83 7.22 1.14
N ASP A 36 16.78 5.98 0.68
CA ASP A 36 17.87 5.32 0.00
C ASP A 36 17.38 4.91 -1.39
N ALA A 37 17.92 5.56 -2.41
CA ALA A 37 17.47 5.39 -3.79
C ALA A 37 17.77 3.99 -4.33
N GLU A 38 18.87 3.36 -3.90
CA GLU A 38 19.23 2.01 -4.33
C GLU A 38 18.23 0.99 -3.78
N PHE A 39 17.88 1.12 -2.51
CA PHE A 39 16.88 0.26 -1.88
C PHE A 39 15.47 0.53 -2.39
N ALA A 40 15.10 1.79 -2.65
CA ALA A 40 13.83 2.11 -3.28
C ALA A 40 13.73 1.51 -4.69
N PHE A 41 14.79 1.63 -5.49
CA PHE A 41 14.87 1.01 -6.83
C PHE A 41 14.82 -0.51 -6.75
N PHE A 42 15.50 -1.11 -5.75
CA PHE A 42 15.39 -2.54 -5.49
C PHE A 42 13.94 -2.95 -5.21
N VAL A 43 13.23 -2.26 -4.31
CA VAL A 43 11.81 -2.53 -4.01
C VAL A 43 10.97 -2.39 -5.28
N LEU A 44 11.18 -1.33 -6.06
CA LEU A 44 10.47 -1.09 -7.32
C LEU A 44 10.62 -2.29 -8.27
N LYS A 45 11.87 -2.74 -8.45
CA LYS A 45 12.20 -3.90 -9.28
C LYS A 45 11.51 -5.17 -8.77
N GLN A 46 11.50 -5.41 -7.46
CA GLN A 46 10.80 -6.58 -6.90
C GLN A 46 9.29 -6.52 -7.12
N CYS A 47 8.66 -5.35 -6.94
CA CYS A 47 7.24 -5.18 -7.21
C CYS A 47 6.92 -5.51 -8.67
N ILE A 48 7.67 -4.94 -9.63
CA ILE A 48 7.49 -5.21 -11.07
C ILE A 48 7.68 -6.70 -11.39
N ILE A 49 8.77 -7.31 -10.92
CA ILE A 49 9.05 -8.73 -11.14
C ILE A 49 7.90 -9.59 -10.59
N SER A 50 7.43 -9.33 -9.37
CA SER A 50 6.31 -10.09 -8.79
C SER A 50 5.03 -9.99 -9.61
N ARG A 51 4.72 -8.82 -10.18
CA ARG A 51 3.52 -8.62 -10.98
C ARG A 51 3.62 -9.33 -12.32
N ILE A 52 4.78 -9.27 -12.97
CA ILE A 52 5.04 -10.03 -14.19
C ILE A 52 4.93 -11.54 -13.92
N LEU A 53 5.51 -12.03 -12.82
CA LEU A 53 5.40 -13.43 -12.43
C LEU A 53 3.93 -13.85 -12.22
N ILE A 54 3.13 -13.04 -11.53
CA ILE A 54 1.70 -13.35 -11.34
C ILE A 54 0.94 -13.34 -12.67
N ILE A 55 1.22 -12.41 -13.58
CA ILE A 55 0.63 -12.38 -14.92
C ILE A 55 1.01 -13.63 -15.74
N ILE A 56 2.24 -14.12 -15.61
CA ILE A 56 2.68 -15.36 -16.28
C ILE A 56 1.99 -16.57 -15.65
N ILE A 57 2.00 -16.67 -14.32
CA ILE A 57 1.41 -17.81 -13.59
C ILE A 57 -0.09 -17.89 -13.89
N GLN A 58 -0.83 -16.78 -13.79
CA GLN A 58 -2.27 -16.80 -14.08
C GLN A 58 -2.54 -17.18 -15.53
N PHE A 59 -1.69 -16.76 -16.49
CA PHE A 59 -1.87 -17.11 -17.91
C PHE A 59 -1.70 -18.61 -18.12
N VAL A 60 -0.61 -19.18 -17.59
CA VAL A 60 -0.35 -20.63 -17.66
C VAL A 60 -1.50 -21.40 -17.03
N MET A 61 -1.97 -21.00 -15.85
CA MET A 61 -3.08 -21.67 -15.16
C MET A 61 -4.40 -21.52 -15.92
N ASN A 62 -4.69 -20.35 -16.49
CA ASN A 62 -5.91 -20.11 -17.28
C ASN A 62 -5.97 -20.97 -18.56
N VAL A 63 -4.82 -21.35 -19.12
CA VAL A 63 -4.74 -22.24 -20.29
C VAL A 63 -4.70 -23.72 -19.88
N ALA A 64 -4.01 -24.05 -18.80
CA ALA A 64 -3.78 -25.43 -18.38
C ALA A 64 -4.93 -26.04 -17.55
N ILE A 65 -5.65 -25.21 -16.79
CA ILE A 65 -6.69 -25.64 -15.86
C ILE A 65 -8.04 -25.18 -16.39
N THR A 66 -9.00 -26.11 -16.43
CA THR A 66 -10.39 -25.80 -16.78
C THR A 66 -11.10 -25.17 -15.59
N ASP A 67 -11.89 -24.13 -15.86
CA ASP A 67 -12.68 -23.48 -14.81
C ASP A 67 -13.72 -24.43 -14.24
N TYR A 68 -13.87 -24.39 -12.92
CA TYR A 68 -14.95 -25.09 -12.24
C TYR A 68 -16.31 -24.46 -12.63
N PRO A 69 -17.35 -25.23 -12.97
CA PRO A 69 -18.66 -24.68 -13.28
C PRO A 69 -19.24 -24.01 -12.02
N THR A 70 -19.57 -22.73 -12.11
CA THR A 70 -20.19 -21.98 -11.01
C THR A 70 -21.49 -21.32 -11.50
N ASP A 71 -22.46 -21.21 -10.61
CA ASP A 71 -23.69 -20.43 -10.77
C ASP A 71 -23.51 -18.96 -10.37
N ALA A 72 -22.26 -18.56 -10.06
CA ALA A 72 -21.90 -17.19 -9.74
C ALA A 72 -22.19 -16.23 -10.90
N PHE A 73 -22.29 -14.95 -10.57
CA PHE A 73 -22.58 -13.90 -11.55
C PHE A 73 -21.54 -13.90 -12.70
N GLN A 74 -22.03 -14.01 -13.94
CA GLN A 74 -21.19 -14.07 -15.16
C GLN A 74 -21.18 -12.75 -15.96
N GLY A 75 -21.92 -11.74 -15.52
CA GLY A 75 -22.09 -10.49 -16.27
C GLY A 75 -22.91 -10.67 -17.55
N VAL A 76 -22.85 -9.67 -18.43
CA VAL A 76 -23.50 -9.72 -19.75
C VAL A 76 -22.51 -10.26 -20.78
N PRO A 77 -22.81 -11.38 -21.47
CA PRO A 77 -21.91 -11.94 -22.47
C PRO A 77 -21.82 -11.03 -23.69
N VAL A 78 -20.61 -10.87 -24.22
CA VAL A 78 -20.37 -10.16 -25.48
C VAL A 78 -20.40 -11.18 -26.63
N PRO A 79 -21.20 -10.95 -27.69
CA PRO A 79 -21.23 -11.83 -28.86
C PRO A 79 -19.84 -12.03 -29.48
N GLN A 80 -19.51 -13.26 -29.86
CA GLN A 80 -18.18 -13.57 -30.43
C GLN A 80 -17.90 -12.91 -31.79
N GLU A 81 -18.97 -12.51 -32.47
CA GLU A 81 -18.95 -11.79 -33.75
C GLU A 81 -18.48 -10.33 -33.59
N GLU A 82 -18.68 -9.73 -32.42
CA GLU A 82 -18.25 -8.36 -32.10
C GLU A 82 -16.77 -8.30 -31.68
N LEU A 83 -16.17 -9.44 -31.34
CA LEU A 83 -14.80 -9.52 -30.84
C LEU A 83 -13.79 -9.76 -31.98
N SER A 84 -12.82 -8.87 -32.09
CA SER A 84 -11.68 -9.04 -33.00
C SER A 84 -10.78 -10.20 -32.59
N HIS A 85 -9.84 -10.58 -33.47
CA HIS A 85 -8.79 -11.52 -33.11
C HIS A 85 -7.92 -11.02 -31.94
N ALA A 86 -7.64 -9.71 -31.89
CA ALA A 86 -6.89 -9.12 -30.79
C ALA A 86 -7.66 -9.26 -29.47
N ASP A 87 -8.98 -9.03 -29.48
CA ASP A 87 -9.81 -9.19 -28.29
C ASP A 87 -9.74 -10.61 -27.72
N ARG A 88 -9.82 -11.61 -28.59
CA ARG A 88 -9.76 -13.02 -28.19
C ARG A 88 -8.43 -13.33 -27.51
N TRP A 89 -7.31 -12.89 -28.09
CA TRP A 89 -5.99 -13.09 -27.49
C TRP A 89 -5.83 -12.38 -26.15
N ILE A 90 -6.30 -11.12 -26.03
CA ILE A 90 -6.25 -10.37 -24.77
C ILE A 90 -7.08 -11.07 -23.69
N ARG A 91 -8.27 -11.54 -24.03
CA ARG A 91 -9.15 -12.26 -23.10
C ARG A 91 -8.58 -13.61 -22.67
N ILE A 92 -7.89 -14.33 -23.56
CA ILE A 92 -7.15 -15.54 -23.19
C ILE A 92 -5.97 -15.18 -22.29
N ALA A 93 -5.26 -14.10 -22.60
CA ALA A 93 -4.07 -13.65 -21.87
C ALA A 93 -4.39 -13.27 -20.42
N PHE A 94 -5.51 -12.57 -20.19
CA PHE A 94 -5.88 -12.04 -18.87
C PHE A 94 -7.13 -12.69 -18.25
N GLY A 95 -7.67 -13.74 -18.87
CA GLY A 95 -8.94 -14.35 -18.45
C GLY A 95 -8.95 -14.82 -17.00
N GLY A 96 -7.82 -15.30 -16.48
CA GLY A 96 -7.69 -15.68 -15.07
C GLY A 96 -7.86 -14.51 -14.10
N LEU A 97 -7.50 -13.30 -14.52
CA LEU A 97 -7.61 -12.07 -13.71
C LEU A 97 -9.03 -11.48 -13.70
N THR A 98 -9.92 -11.98 -14.56
CA THR A 98 -11.30 -11.49 -14.71
C THR A 98 -12.34 -12.42 -14.10
N LYS A 99 -11.93 -13.40 -13.29
CA LYS A 99 -12.82 -14.37 -12.64
C LYS A 99 -13.33 -13.86 -11.30
N TRP A 100 -14.40 -14.48 -10.80
CA TRP A 100 -14.99 -14.19 -9.48
C TRP A 100 -15.44 -12.72 -9.37
N ASP A 101 -15.07 -12.02 -8.30
CA ASP A 101 -15.51 -10.67 -8.00
C ASP A 101 -15.14 -9.65 -9.09
N ALA A 102 -14.13 -9.95 -9.91
CA ALA A 102 -13.73 -9.13 -11.05
C ALA A 102 -14.88 -8.92 -12.04
N VAL A 103 -15.75 -9.92 -12.22
CA VAL A 103 -16.89 -9.84 -13.13
C VAL A 103 -17.83 -8.71 -12.72
N HIS A 104 -18.03 -8.51 -11.41
CA HIS A 104 -18.85 -7.40 -10.91
C HIS A 104 -18.21 -6.04 -11.20
N PHE A 105 -16.91 -5.87 -10.94
CA PHE A 105 -16.23 -4.61 -11.23
C PHE A 105 -16.26 -4.26 -12.72
N LEU A 106 -16.01 -5.24 -13.60
CA LEU A 106 -16.08 -5.08 -15.05
C LEU A 106 -17.51 -4.76 -15.51
N HIS A 107 -18.50 -5.45 -14.96
CA HIS A 107 -19.91 -5.22 -15.27
C HIS A 107 -20.37 -3.82 -14.85
N ILE A 108 -20.04 -3.39 -13.64
CA ILE A 108 -20.36 -2.03 -13.15
C ILE A 108 -19.66 -0.98 -14.02
N ALA A 109 -18.41 -1.20 -14.42
CA ALA A 109 -17.69 -0.26 -15.27
C ALA A 109 -18.36 -0.08 -16.64
N GLN A 110 -18.97 -1.14 -17.20
CA GLN A 110 -19.58 -1.08 -18.53
C GLN A 110 -21.07 -0.70 -18.50
N TYR A 111 -21.82 -1.19 -17.52
CA TYR A 111 -23.29 -1.13 -17.50
C TYR A 111 -23.85 -0.45 -16.25
N GLY A 112 -23.00 -0.07 -15.29
CA GLY A 112 -23.43 0.46 -14.00
C GLY A 112 -24.08 -0.59 -13.09
N TYR A 113 -24.75 -0.09 -12.05
CA TYR A 113 -25.41 -0.92 -11.04
C TYR A 113 -26.77 -1.40 -11.53
N THR A 114 -26.79 -2.56 -12.16
CA THR A 114 -27.99 -3.18 -12.76
C THR A 114 -28.49 -4.42 -12.01
N TYR A 115 -27.70 -4.96 -11.08
CA TYR A 115 -28.04 -6.13 -10.26
C TYR A 115 -27.82 -5.83 -8.78
N GLU A 116 -28.60 -6.46 -7.89
CA GLU A 116 -28.53 -6.23 -6.44
C GLU A 116 -27.19 -6.68 -5.84
N ASN A 117 -26.63 -7.79 -6.32
CA ASN A 117 -25.32 -8.29 -5.90
C ASN A 117 -24.16 -7.32 -6.22
N ASN A 118 -24.34 -6.40 -7.18
CA ASN A 118 -23.35 -5.38 -7.49
C ASN A 118 -23.19 -4.34 -6.37
N LEU A 119 -24.18 -4.18 -5.48
CA LEU A 119 -24.15 -3.18 -4.41
C LEU A 119 -23.02 -3.41 -3.39
N ALA A 120 -22.47 -4.63 -3.30
CA ALA A 120 -21.30 -4.93 -2.49
C ALA A 120 -20.00 -4.31 -3.05
N PHE A 121 -19.96 -3.95 -4.33
CA PHE A 121 -18.78 -3.46 -5.03
C PHE A 121 -18.85 -1.96 -5.19
N PHE A 122 -17.92 -1.25 -4.56
CA PHE A 122 -17.98 0.19 -4.41
C PHE A 122 -17.49 0.95 -5.67
N PRO A 123 -17.97 2.19 -5.89
CA PRO A 123 -18.01 2.79 -7.22
C PRO A 123 -16.67 3.34 -7.72
N LEU A 124 -15.71 3.66 -6.85
CA LEU A 124 -14.50 4.37 -7.27
C LEU A 124 -13.66 3.55 -8.26
N PHE A 125 -13.48 2.25 -8.01
CA PHE A 125 -12.65 1.41 -8.87
C PHE A 125 -13.26 1.18 -10.27
N PRO A 126 -14.54 0.76 -10.42
CA PRO A 126 -15.20 0.72 -11.74
C PRO A 126 -15.20 2.05 -12.47
N THR A 127 -15.46 3.15 -11.77
CA THR A 127 -15.49 4.50 -12.36
C THR A 127 -14.12 4.90 -12.89
N LEU A 128 -13.06 4.61 -12.14
CA LEU A 128 -11.68 4.87 -12.55
C LEU A 128 -11.32 4.09 -13.82
N ILE A 129 -11.66 2.80 -13.86
CA ILE A 129 -11.41 1.95 -15.03
C ILE A 129 -12.16 2.48 -16.25
N TYR A 130 -13.45 2.77 -16.12
CA TYR A 130 -14.25 3.32 -17.21
C TYR A 130 -13.67 4.64 -17.72
N SER A 131 -13.38 5.58 -16.81
CA SER A 131 -12.86 6.91 -17.15
C SER A 131 -11.51 6.84 -17.87
N PHE A 132 -10.59 6.01 -17.41
CA PHE A 132 -9.31 5.81 -18.08
C PHE A 132 -9.47 5.10 -19.42
N THR A 133 -10.40 4.14 -19.53
CA THR A 133 -10.68 3.46 -20.80
C THR A 133 -11.15 4.46 -21.86
N LEU A 134 -12.06 5.38 -21.51
CA LEU A 134 -12.51 6.44 -22.42
C LEU A 134 -11.37 7.31 -22.97
N ILE A 135 -10.32 7.53 -22.18
CA ILE A 135 -9.21 8.41 -22.55
C ILE A 135 -8.34 7.80 -23.65
N TRP A 136 -8.20 6.48 -23.74
CA TRP A 136 -7.25 5.84 -24.67
C TRP A 136 -7.91 4.87 -25.67
N SER A 137 -9.09 4.32 -25.40
CA SER A 137 -9.66 3.25 -26.23
C SER A 137 -9.91 3.66 -27.68
N TRP A 138 -10.18 4.94 -27.92
CA TRP A 138 -10.34 5.50 -29.27
C TRP A 138 -9.09 5.34 -30.14
N ALA A 139 -7.90 5.23 -29.54
CA ALA A 139 -6.65 5.03 -30.25
C ALA A 139 -6.48 3.58 -30.76
N LEU A 140 -7.20 2.62 -30.17
CA LEU A 140 -7.19 1.21 -30.56
C LEU A 140 -8.61 0.76 -30.99
N PRO A 141 -9.15 1.28 -32.11
CA PRO A 141 -10.54 1.04 -32.52
C PRO A 141 -10.86 -0.42 -32.87
N PHE A 142 -9.82 -1.25 -33.03
CA PHE A 142 -9.95 -2.69 -33.27
C PHE A 142 -10.10 -3.51 -31.98
N VAL A 143 -10.00 -2.89 -30.80
CA VAL A 143 -10.23 -3.55 -29.49
C VAL A 143 -11.62 -3.16 -29.00
N HIS A 144 -12.46 -4.15 -28.72
CA HIS A 144 -13.79 -3.91 -28.19
C HIS A 144 -13.71 -3.24 -26.80
N PHE A 145 -14.65 -2.32 -26.52
CA PHE A 145 -14.61 -1.50 -25.29
C PHE A 145 -14.57 -2.35 -24.01
N SER A 146 -15.31 -3.46 -23.95
CA SER A 146 -15.30 -4.37 -22.81
C SER A 146 -13.92 -5.04 -22.59
N THR A 147 -13.16 -5.29 -23.66
CA THR A 147 -11.80 -5.81 -23.57
C THR A 147 -10.83 -4.70 -23.16
N ALA A 148 -11.04 -3.48 -23.65
CA ALA A 148 -10.27 -2.31 -23.25
C ALA A 148 -10.38 -2.04 -21.74
N ILE A 149 -11.58 -2.18 -21.15
CA ILE A 149 -11.77 -2.09 -19.70
C ILE A 149 -10.88 -3.10 -18.94
N ILE A 150 -10.77 -4.35 -19.42
CA ILE A 150 -9.89 -5.37 -18.79
C ILE A 150 -8.43 -4.89 -18.80
N LEU A 151 -7.96 -4.41 -19.95
CA LEU A 151 -6.59 -3.91 -20.07
C LEU A 151 -6.34 -2.72 -19.13
N THR A 152 -7.26 -1.75 -19.11
CA THR A 152 -7.19 -0.61 -18.18
C THR A 152 -7.12 -1.07 -16.74
N ALA A 153 -7.97 -2.02 -16.32
CA ALA A 153 -8.01 -2.50 -14.94
C ALA A 153 -6.70 -3.17 -14.53
N VAL A 154 -6.15 -4.05 -15.37
CA VAL A 154 -4.86 -4.72 -15.13
C VAL A 154 -3.73 -3.68 -15.05
N THR A 155 -3.71 -2.71 -15.95
CA THR A 155 -2.69 -1.63 -15.94
C THR A 155 -2.81 -0.75 -14.70
N VAL A 156 -4.03 -0.33 -14.32
CA VAL A 156 -4.28 0.45 -13.11
C VAL A 156 -3.77 -0.29 -11.88
N ASN A 157 -4.10 -1.58 -11.75
CA ASN A 157 -3.65 -2.39 -10.61
C ASN A 157 -2.14 -2.61 -10.59
N PHE A 158 -1.52 -2.82 -11.76
CA PHE A 158 -0.06 -2.92 -11.88
C PHE A 158 0.64 -1.64 -11.39
N ILE A 159 0.19 -0.48 -11.86
CA ILE A 159 0.75 0.82 -11.46
C ILE A 159 0.49 1.07 -9.99
N ALA A 160 -0.76 0.90 -9.53
CA ALA A 160 -1.14 1.16 -8.14
C ALA A 160 -0.35 0.28 -7.17
N PHE A 161 -0.18 -1.01 -7.47
CA PHE A 161 0.62 -1.92 -6.62
C PHE A 161 2.09 -1.50 -6.56
N THR A 162 2.65 -1.08 -7.70
CA THR A 162 4.05 -0.64 -7.78
C THR A 162 4.26 0.63 -6.94
N LEU A 163 3.31 1.58 -7.01
CA LEU A 163 3.30 2.76 -6.16
C LEU A 163 3.10 2.41 -4.68
N CYS A 164 2.26 1.42 -4.36
CA CYS A 164 2.10 0.92 -2.98
C CYS A 164 3.43 0.45 -2.41
N GLY A 165 4.22 -0.32 -3.17
CA GLY A 165 5.53 -0.80 -2.72
C GLY A 165 6.49 0.33 -2.38
N GLN A 166 6.55 1.37 -3.22
CA GLN A 166 7.38 2.56 -2.96
C GLN A 166 6.90 3.34 -1.72
N LEU A 167 5.59 3.53 -1.61
CA LEU A 167 5.01 4.28 -0.50
C LEU A 167 5.13 3.52 0.82
N LEU A 168 4.98 2.20 0.80
CA LEU A 168 5.22 1.33 1.94
C LEU A 168 6.66 1.40 2.40
N TYR A 169 7.63 1.39 1.49
CA TYR A 169 9.04 1.56 1.84
C TYR A 169 9.29 2.90 2.53
N ALA A 170 8.75 4.00 1.98
CA ALA A 170 8.86 5.34 2.58
C ALA A 170 8.24 5.39 3.99
N LEU A 171 7.02 4.86 4.14
CA LEU A 171 6.29 4.80 5.42
C LEU A 171 7.05 4.00 6.47
N LEU A 172 7.51 2.80 6.12
CA LEU A 172 8.19 1.94 7.07
C LEU A 172 9.55 2.49 7.47
N LEU A 173 10.28 3.10 6.55
CA LEU A 173 11.54 3.76 6.87
C LEU A 173 11.33 4.90 7.85
N MET A 174 10.27 5.68 7.65
CA MET A 174 9.88 6.77 8.55
C MET A 174 9.47 6.29 9.94
N LEU A 175 8.67 5.22 10.03
CA LEU A 175 8.11 4.71 11.29
C LEU A 175 9.11 3.87 12.08
N THR A 176 9.85 2.98 11.42
CA THR A 176 10.72 2.01 12.08
C THR A 176 12.15 2.49 12.24
N LYS A 177 12.55 3.53 11.49
CA LYS A 177 13.92 4.02 11.40
C LYS A 177 14.95 2.95 11.04
N SER A 178 14.52 1.86 10.37
CA SER A 178 15.38 0.73 10.01
C SER A 178 15.16 0.32 8.56
N LYS A 179 16.18 0.52 7.72
CA LYS A 179 16.18 0.08 6.31
C LYS A 179 15.94 -1.42 6.17
N LYS A 180 16.54 -2.23 7.06
CA LYS A 180 16.41 -3.69 7.04
C LYS A 180 14.97 -4.13 7.25
N LEU A 181 14.28 -3.55 8.24
CA LEU A 181 12.89 -3.89 8.53
C LEU A 181 11.95 -3.39 7.44
N ALA A 182 12.18 -2.17 6.92
CA ALA A 182 11.41 -1.63 5.81
C ALA A 182 11.52 -2.49 4.54
N LEU A 183 12.73 -2.92 4.18
CA LEU A 183 12.97 -3.81 3.05
C LEU A 183 12.30 -5.18 3.22
N LEU A 184 12.48 -5.80 4.38
CA LEU A 184 11.91 -7.12 4.65
C LEU A 184 10.38 -7.09 4.54
N ALA A 185 9.74 -6.08 5.13
CA ALA A 185 8.29 -5.92 5.06
C ALA A 185 7.81 -5.65 3.62
N CYS A 186 8.55 -4.86 2.82
CA CYS A 186 8.22 -4.67 1.41
C CYS A 186 8.33 -5.98 0.60
N LEU A 187 9.32 -6.82 0.89
CA LEU A 187 9.47 -8.14 0.26
C LEU A 187 8.31 -9.06 0.64
N VAL A 188 7.96 -9.14 1.92
CA VAL A 188 6.82 -9.93 2.40
C VAL A 188 5.51 -9.44 1.78
N PHE A 189 5.30 -8.13 1.70
CA PHE A 189 4.15 -7.53 1.01
C PHE A 189 4.12 -7.93 -0.48
N THR A 190 5.27 -7.87 -1.14
CA THR A 190 5.39 -8.10 -2.58
C THR A 190 5.15 -9.56 -3.00
N PHE A 191 5.66 -10.51 -2.22
CA PHE A 191 5.64 -11.95 -2.53
C PHE A 191 4.63 -12.76 -1.72
N ASN A 192 3.65 -12.10 -1.09
CA ASN A 192 2.63 -12.81 -0.34
C ASN A 192 1.74 -13.67 -1.30
N PRO A 193 1.20 -14.82 -0.84
CA PRO A 193 0.40 -15.71 -1.68
C PRO A 193 -0.95 -15.09 -2.11
N ALA A 194 -1.55 -14.25 -1.27
CA ALA A 194 -2.72 -13.43 -1.58
C ALA A 194 -2.41 -12.25 -2.54
N SER A 195 -1.18 -12.13 -3.07
CA SER A 195 -0.80 -11.02 -3.96
C SER A 195 -1.50 -11.07 -5.31
N VAL A 196 -2.20 -12.17 -5.63
CA VAL A 196 -3.08 -12.27 -6.80
C VAL A 196 -4.21 -11.24 -6.76
N PHE A 197 -4.74 -10.89 -5.58
CA PHE A 197 -5.79 -9.88 -5.45
C PHE A 197 -5.34 -8.47 -5.82
N PHE A 198 -4.03 -8.23 -5.81
CA PHE A 198 -3.44 -6.97 -6.28
C PHE A 198 -3.21 -6.94 -7.80
N SER A 199 -3.51 -8.02 -8.52
CA SER A 199 -3.36 -8.11 -9.98
C SER A 199 -4.62 -8.52 -10.72
N ALA A 200 -5.50 -9.30 -10.09
CA ALA A 200 -6.87 -9.51 -10.56
C ALA A 200 -7.57 -8.15 -10.72
N VAL A 201 -8.66 -8.10 -11.48
CA VAL A 201 -9.46 -6.88 -11.70
C VAL A 201 -10.27 -6.56 -10.45
N TYR A 202 -9.55 -6.22 -9.40
CA TYR A 202 -9.98 -6.13 -8.01
C TYR A 202 -9.55 -4.76 -7.46
N SER A 203 -10.35 -4.19 -6.57
CA SER A 203 -10.15 -2.85 -5.99
C SER A 203 -8.93 -2.67 -5.06
N GLU A 204 -8.28 -3.77 -4.67
CA GLU A 204 -7.32 -3.88 -3.57
C GLU A 204 -6.09 -2.99 -3.76
N SER A 205 -5.53 -2.94 -4.97
CA SER A 205 -4.34 -2.14 -5.24
C SER A 205 -4.62 -0.64 -5.10
N VAL A 206 -5.77 -0.18 -5.61
CA VAL A 206 -6.18 1.23 -5.49
C VAL A 206 -6.57 1.56 -4.05
N TYR A 207 -7.30 0.66 -3.37
CA TYR A 207 -7.61 0.76 -1.95
C TYR A 207 -6.35 0.97 -1.09
N MET A 208 -5.35 0.09 -1.28
CA MET A 208 -4.12 0.11 -0.52
C MET A 208 -3.30 1.36 -0.80
N LEU A 209 -3.23 1.79 -2.07
CA LEU A 209 -2.52 3.00 -2.47
C LEU A 209 -3.11 4.22 -1.75
N LEU A 210 -4.43 4.39 -1.81
CA LEU A 210 -5.12 5.52 -1.16
C LEU A 210 -4.95 5.47 0.37
N THR A 211 -5.01 4.28 0.96
CA THR A 211 -4.77 4.10 2.40
C THR A 211 -3.34 4.50 2.78
N PHE A 212 -2.34 4.05 2.03
CA PHE A 212 -0.95 4.43 2.27
C PHE A 212 -0.71 5.93 2.02
N CYS A 213 -1.37 6.55 1.04
CA CYS A 213 -1.32 8.00 0.83
C CYS A 213 -1.86 8.74 2.06
N GLY A 214 -3.02 8.33 2.58
CA GLY A 214 -3.59 8.91 3.80
C GLY A 214 -2.67 8.76 5.01
N MET A 215 -2.11 7.57 5.22
CA MET A 215 -1.13 7.32 6.29
C MET A 215 0.14 8.16 6.10
N PHE A 216 0.65 8.27 4.87
CA PHE A 216 1.85 9.05 4.59
C PHE A 216 1.62 10.52 4.90
N THR A 217 0.47 11.09 4.51
CA THR A 217 0.12 12.47 4.87
C THR A 217 0.00 12.66 6.38
N LEU A 218 -0.49 11.67 7.13
CA LEU A 218 -0.57 11.75 8.59
C LEU A 218 0.79 11.73 9.29
N TYR A 219 1.72 10.89 8.82
CA TYR A 219 2.98 10.64 9.52
C TYR A 219 4.19 11.41 8.97
N ALA A 220 4.16 11.85 7.71
CA ALA A 220 5.34 12.42 7.05
C ALA A 220 5.78 13.78 7.61
N ASP A 221 4.83 14.64 7.98
CA ASP A 221 5.16 15.99 8.41
C ASP A 221 4.28 16.41 9.60
N SER A 222 4.93 16.51 10.77
CA SER A 222 4.29 16.99 11.98
C SER A 222 4.07 18.51 12.00
N SER A 223 4.75 19.25 11.11
CA SER A 223 4.69 20.72 11.02
C SER A 223 3.45 21.23 10.29
N LEU A 224 2.83 20.39 9.46
CA LEU A 224 1.55 20.72 8.84
C LEU A 224 0.46 20.73 9.92
N SER A 225 -0.22 21.88 10.02
CA SER A 225 -1.37 22.12 10.91
C SER A 225 -2.54 21.16 10.63
N PHE A 226 -3.73 21.49 11.14
CA PHE A 226 -4.98 20.72 10.95
C PHE A 226 -5.26 20.24 9.51
N VAL A 227 -4.71 20.92 8.49
CA VAL A 227 -4.78 20.56 7.07
C VAL A 227 -4.36 19.11 6.79
N ARG A 228 -3.36 18.55 7.49
CA ARG A 228 -2.93 17.16 7.25
C ARG A 228 -4.04 16.15 7.48
N TYR A 229 -4.88 16.39 8.49
CA TYR A 229 -6.00 15.50 8.82
C TYR A 229 -7.08 15.56 7.75
N ILE A 230 -7.31 16.74 7.19
CA ILE A 230 -8.28 16.93 6.09
C ILE A 230 -7.82 16.15 4.86
N ILE A 231 -6.55 16.30 4.47
CA ILE A 231 -5.99 15.60 3.30
C ILE A 231 -5.99 14.08 3.54
N ALA A 232 -5.60 13.63 4.73
CA ALA A 232 -5.65 12.21 5.08
C ALA A 232 -7.08 11.66 5.06
N ALA A 233 -8.05 12.40 5.63
CA ALA A 233 -9.45 12.03 5.61
C ALA A 233 -9.99 11.95 4.18
N LEU A 234 -9.54 12.82 3.27
CA LEU A 234 -9.90 12.77 1.87
C LEU A 234 -9.38 11.48 1.22
N PHE A 235 -8.10 11.13 1.43
CA PHE A 235 -7.55 9.87 0.94
C PHE A 235 -8.27 8.65 1.50
N PHE A 236 -8.57 8.64 2.80
CA PHE A 236 -9.33 7.56 3.43
C PHE A 236 -10.78 7.48 2.95
N SER A 237 -11.40 8.61 2.62
CA SER A 237 -12.74 8.65 2.02
C SER A 237 -12.72 8.04 0.62
N PHE A 238 -11.70 8.34 -0.18
CA PHE A 238 -11.52 7.67 -1.47
C PHE A 238 -11.21 6.18 -1.30
N ALA A 239 -10.42 5.79 -0.31
CA ALA A 239 -10.20 4.37 0.00
C ALA A 239 -11.51 3.67 0.40
N PHE A 240 -12.36 4.31 1.20
CA PHE A 240 -13.71 3.81 1.48
C PHE A 240 -14.54 3.67 0.19
N ALA A 241 -14.44 4.64 -0.72
CA ALA A 241 -15.14 4.59 -2.01
C ALA A 241 -14.65 3.48 -2.96
N THR A 242 -13.52 2.81 -2.70
CA THR A 242 -13.14 1.57 -3.41
C THR A 242 -13.70 0.32 -2.74
N ARG A 243 -13.81 0.31 -1.40
CA ARG A 243 -14.32 -0.81 -0.59
C ARG A 243 -14.88 -0.35 0.75
N ALA A 244 -15.99 -0.95 1.19
CA ALA A 244 -16.61 -0.68 2.49
C ALA A 244 -15.64 -0.77 3.69
N ASN A 245 -14.69 -1.71 3.68
CA ASN A 245 -13.69 -1.89 4.74
C ASN A 245 -12.84 -0.64 4.99
N GLY A 246 -12.73 0.27 4.01
CA GLY A 246 -12.02 1.53 4.16
C GLY A 246 -12.60 2.46 5.20
N VAL A 247 -13.82 2.22 5.67
CA VAL A 247 -14.40 2.99 6.79
C VAL A 247 -13.47 2.95 8.01
N PHE A 248 -12.84 1.81 8.30
CA PHE A 248 -11.98 1.67 9.46
C PHE A 248 -10.70 2.53 9.43
N ASN A 249 -10.37 3.12 8.27
CA ASN A 249 -9.22 4.01 8.16
C ASN A 249 -9.37 5.30 8.99
N PHE A 250 -10.58 5.71 9.40
CA PHE A 250 -10.75 6.82 10.35
C PHE A 250 -10.00 6.55 11.67
N GLY A 251 -9.78 5.28 12.01
CA GLY A 251 -9.05 4.86 13.21
C GLY A 251 -7.62 5.43 13.26
N TYR A 252 -6.94 5.60 12.11
CA TYR A 252 -5.63 6.22 12.06
C TYR A 252 -5.65 7.69 12.50
N ILE A 253 -6.68 8.43 12.07
CA ILE A 253 -6.89 9.83 12.47
C ILE A 253 -7.21 9.90 13.96
N LEU A 254 -8.16 9.07 14.42
CA LEU A 254 -8.56 9.03 15.82
C LEU A 254 -7.37 8.70 16.73
N PHE A 255 -6.56 7.72 16.35
CA PHE A 255 -5.35 7.35 17.07
C PHE A 255 -4.39 8.54 17.17
N GLN A 256 -4.10 9.21 16.05
CA GLN A 256 -3.17 10.34 16.05
C GLN A 256 -3.67 11.52 16.89
N LEU A 257 -4.96 11.86 16.78
CA LEU A 257 -5.58 12.91 17.61
C LEU A 257 -5.56 12.54 19.10
N THR A 258 -5.77 11.26 19.42
CA THR A 258 -5.70 10.77 20.81
C THR A 258 -4.28 10.91 21.33
N VAL A 259 -3.27 10.49 20.57
CA VAL A 259 -1.85 10.63 20.94
C VAL A 259 -1.51 12.10 21.19
N GLU A 260 -1.92 13.03 20.33
CA GLU A 260 -1.62 14.46 20.51
C GLU A 260 -2.36 15.12 21.67
N THR A 261 -3.57 14.66 21.96
CA THR A 261 -4.38 15.18 23.08
C THR A 261 -3.91 14.60 24.41
N VAL A 262 -3.46 13.35 24.44
CA VAL A 262 -3.11 12.63 25.66
C VAL A 262 -1.63 12.77 25.98
N TYR A 263 -0.76 12.85 24.96
CA TYR A 263 0.70 12.93 25.10
C TYR A 263 1.24 14.22 24.46
N SER A 264 1.80 15.10 25.28
CA SER A 264 2.51 16.28 24.77
C SER A 264 3.90 15.85 24.33
N MET A 265 4.12 15.79 23.01
CA MET A 265 5.46 15.52 22.45
C MET A 265 6.48 16.57 22.87
N THR A 266 6.07 17.83 23.06
CA THR A 266 6.94 18.93 23.52
C THR A 266 7.41 18.73 24.96
N LEU A 267 6.54 18.23 25.84
CA LEU A 267 6.83 18.03 27.25
C LEU A 267 7.30 16.59 27.57
N HIS A 268 7.25 15.68 26.59
CA HIS A 268 7.46 14.23 26.78
C HIS A 268 6.65 13.67 27.97
N LYS A 269 5.45 14.20 28.17
CA LYS A 269 4.57 13.88 29.31
C LYS A 269 3.14 13.67 28.84
N PHE A 270 2.42 12.81 29.53
CA PHE A 270 0.98 12.71 29.37
C PHE A 270 0.32 13.97 29.96
N ILE A 271 -0.65 14.56 29.27
CA ILE A 271 -1.32 15.79 29.74
C ILE A 271 -2.10 15.55 31.05
N TRP A 272 -2.43 14.29 31.36
CA TRP A 272 -2.97 13.86 32.65
C TRP A 272 -1.93 13.73 33.77
N GLU A 273 -0.63 13.79 33.47
CA GLU A 273 0.42 14.11 34.45
C GLU A 273 0.58 15.63 34.63
N ARG A 274 -0.50 16.41 34.50
CA ARG A 274 -0.54 17.70 35.21
C ARG A 274 -0.64 17.34 36.67
N ASP A 275 0.47 17.57 37.37
CA ASP A 275 0.63 17.46 38.81
C ASP A 275 -0.70 17.27 39.52
N CYS A 276 -0.96 16.06 40.03
CA CYS A 276 -1.81 15.87 41.20
C CYS A 276 -1.16 16.58 42.39
N GLY A 277 -0.92 17.88 42.26
CA GLY A 277 -0.83 18.81 43.35
C GLY A 277 -2.18 18.77 44.00
N ILE A 278 -2.21 18.10 45.16
CA ILE A 278 -3.23 18.23 46.17
C ILE A 278 -3.62 19.71 46.22
N VAL A 279 -4.77 20.05 45.64
CA VAL A 279 -5.43 21.32 45.92
C VAL A 279 -5.90 21.18 47.36
N LEU A 280 -5.01 21.54 48.27
CA LEU A 280 -5.35 21.88 49.64
C LEU A 280 -6.36 23.03 49.54
N LEU A 281 -7.64 22.67 49.62
CA LEU A 281 -8.71 23.58 49.97
C LEU A 281 -8.32 24.23 51.29
N LYS A 282 -7.77 25.44 51.20
CA LYS A 282 -7.65 26.35 52.32
C LYS A 282 -9.00 27.06 52.45
N VAL A 283 -9.88 26.46 53.25
CA VAL A 283 -10.95 27.16 53.98
C VAL A 283 -10.67 26.93 55.46
#